data_AF-A0A0F0CHW9-F1
#
_entry.id   AF-A0A0F0CHW9-F1
#
_cell.length_a   1.000
_cell.length_b   1.000
_cell.length_c   1.000
_cell.angle_alpha   90.00
_cell.angle_beta   90.00
_cell.angle_gamma   90.00
#
_symmetry.space_group_name_H-M   'P 1'
#
loop_
_entity.id
_entity.type
_entity.pdbx_description
1 polymer ?
#
loop_
_entity_poly.entity_id
_entity_poly.type
_entity_poly.pdbx_seq_one_letter_code
_entity_poly.pdbx_strand_id
1 'polypeptide(L)' 'MGRVKKTMQLVEKSIGRINDNYDMCTENVEDIRKASRDFYDLICNGFRFGYMQGMKAAKAEMKKGGVING' A
#
# COMPACT_ATOMS: atom_id res chain seq x y z
N MET A 1 7.39 9.53 -17.72
CA MET A 1 7.16 9.14 -16.31
C MET A 1 8.35 9.57 -15.49
N GLY A 2 8.17 10.54 -14.58
CA GLY A 2 9.25 10.98 -13.68
C GLY A 2 9.65 9.83 -12.78
N ARG A 3 10.87 9.31 -12.95
CA ARG A 3 11.45 8.29 -12.07
C ARG A 3 11.37 8.83 -10.64
N VAL A 4 10.72 8.09 -9.74
CA VAL A 4 10.72 8.41 -8.31
C VAL A 4 12.18 8.43 -7.88
N LYS A 5 12.81 9.62 -7.82
CA LYS A 5 14.25 9.79 -7.54
C LYS A 5 14.66 9.30 -6.15
N LYS A 6 13.69 8.84 -5.35
CA LYS A 6 13.77 8.66 -3.89
C LYS A 6 12.89 7.50 -3.40
N THR A 7 12.69 6.44 -4.18
CA THR A 7 11.75 5.33 -3.86
C THR A 7 11.91 4.83 -2.43
N MET A 8 13.14 4.52 -2.01
CA MET A 8 13.39 4.04 -0.65
C MET A 8 13.15 5.10 0.42
N GLN A 9 13.37 6.39 0.13
CA GLN A 9 13.03 7.46 1.08
C GLN A 9 11.52 7.59 1.29
N LEU A 10 10.70 7.25 0.28
CA LEU A 10 9.25 7.19 0.46
C LEU A 10 8.85 6.00 1.32
N VAL A 11 9.44 4.83 1.08
CA VAL A 11 9.22 3.62 1.90
C VAL A 11 9.62 3.85 3.36
N GLU A 12 10.81 4.40 3.60
CA GLU A 12 11.28 4.72 4.96
C GLU A 12 10.34 5.68 5.67
N LYS A 13 9.82 6.69 4.97
CA LYS A 13 8.88 7.66 5.52
C LYS A 13 7.50 7.07 5.82
N SER A 14 7.11 5.95 5.21
CA SER A 14 5.80 5.34 5.44
C SER A 14 5.79 4.39 6.65
N ILE A 15 6.94 3.87 7.08
CA ILE A 15 7.05 2.95 8.22
C ILE A 15 6.43 3.57 9.48
N GLY A 16 5.47 2.89 10.08
CA GLY A 16 4.77 3.33 11.29
C GLY A 16 3.85 4.54 11.10
N ARG A 17 3.60 4.98 9.86
CA ARG A 17 2.68 6.09 9.54
C ARG A 17 1.40 5.66 8.84
N ILE A 18 1.38 4.46 8.27
CA ILE A 18 0.17 3.88 7.70
C ILE A 18 -0.71 3.43 8.86
N ASN A 19 -2.00 3.78 8.81
CA ASN A 19 -2.96 3.31 9.81
C ASN A 19 -3.10 1.80 9.71
N ASP A 20 -2.96 1.10 10.84
CA ASP A 20 -3.00 -0.37 10.94
C ASP A 20 -4.22 -1.03 10.26
N ASN A 21 -5.35 -0.32 10.14
CA ASN A 21 -6.55 -0.83 9.45
C ASN A 21 -6.39 -0.93 7.92
N TYR A 22 -5.36 -0.30 7.37
CA TYR A 22 -5.03 -0.24 5.95
C TYR A 22 -3.59 -0.69 5.67
N ASP A 23 -2.79 -0.97 6.70
CA ASP A 23 -1.46 -1.54 6.51
C ASP A 23 -1.56 -3.04 6.21
N MET A 24 -0.48 -3.58 5.65
CA MET A 24 -0.37 -4.99 5.32
C MET A 24 0.03 -5.80 6.56
N CYS A 25 -0.76 -6.83 6.90
CA CYS A 25 -0.42 -7.77 7.98
C CYS A 25 0.24 -9.05 7.44
N THR A 26 0.76 -9.88 8.35
CA THR A 26 1.45 -11.13 8.05
C THR A 26 0.60 -12.11 7.25
N GLU A 27 -0.70 -12.18 7.52
CA GLU A 27 -1.65 -13.02 6.80
C GLU A 27 -1.77 -12.57 5.34
N ASN A 28 -1.83 -11.25 5.09
CA ASN A 28 -1.88 -10.72 3.72
C ASN A 28 -0.60 -11.03 2.95
N VAL A 29 0.56 -10.97 3.61
CA VAL A 29 1.85 -11.33 3.00
C VAL A 29 1.83 -12.81 2.60
N GLU A 30 1.36 -13.70 3.48
CA GLU A 30 1.27 -15.13 3.18
C GLU A 30 0.29 -15.45 2.06
N ASP A 31 -0.87 -14.79 2.02
CA ASP A 31 -1.85 -14.95 0.95
C ASP A 31 -1.29 -14.51 -0.41
N ILE A 32 -0.64 -13.34 -0.45
CA ILE A 32 0.02 -12.84 -1.65
C ILE A 32 1.14 -13.79 -2.09
N ARG A 33 1.98 -14.25 -1.16
CA ARG A 33 3.09 -15.17 -1.44
C ARG A 33 2.60 -16.49 -2.04
N LYS A 34 1.53 -17.07 -1.50
CA LYS A 34 0.94 -18.32 -2.00
C LYS A 34 0.27 -18.17 -3.36
N ALA A 35 -0.29 -16.99 -3.65
CA ALA A 35 -0.96 -16.70 -4.91
C ALA A 35 -0.01 -16.28 -6.05
N SER A 36 1.20 -15.83 -5.72
CA SER A 36 2.18 -15.36 -6.70
C SER A 36 3.01 -16.48 -7.31
N ARG A 37 3.23 -16.39 -8.63
CA ARG A 37 4.01 -17.39 -9.39
C ARG A 37 5.51 -17.28 -9.19
N ASP A 38 5.99 -16.05 -9.03
CA ASP A 38 7.40 -15.71 -8.86
C ASP A 38 7.56 -14.43 -8.04
N PHE A 39 8.82 -14.02 -7.83
CA PHE A 39 9.15 -12.83 -7.07
C PHE A 39 8.63 -11.52 -7.70
N TYR A 40 8.61 -11.42 -9.03
CA TYR A 40 8.08 -10.24 -9.71
C TYR A 40 6.56 -10.16 -9.56
N ASP A 41 5.88 -11.30 -9.66
CA ASP A 41 4.44 -11.43 -9.44
C ASP A 41 4.07 -11.11 -7.98
N LEU A 42 4.91 -11.50 -7.01
CA LEU A 42 4.81 -11.12 -5.60
C LEU A 42 4.86 -9.61 -5.41
N ILE A 43 5.86 -8.92 -5.98
CA ILE A 43 5.94 -7.45 -5.91
C ILE A 43 4.71 -6.81 -6.55
N CYS A 44 4.30 -7.28 -7.73
CA CYS A 44 3.13 -6.76 -8.44
C CYS A 44 1.84 -6.94 -7.62
N ASN A 45 1.63 -8.11 -7.01
CA ASN A 45 0.46 -8.37 -6.18
C ASN A 45 0.49 -7.56 -4.88
N GLY A 46 1.65 -7.43 -4.24
CA GLY A 46 1.84 -6.56 -3.08
C GLY A 46 1.50 -5.10 -3.39
N PHE A 47 1.98 -4.58 -4.52
CA PHE A 47 1.65 -3.22 -4.96
C PHE A 47 0.15 -3.04 -5.25
N ARG A 48 -0.48 -3.99 -5.95
CA ARG A 48 -1.93 -3.96 -6.22
C ARG A 48 -2.73 -3.94 -4.91
N PHE A 49 -2.39 -4.80 -3.96
CA PHE A 49 -3.04 -4.83 -2.66
C PHE A 49 -2.87 -3.49 -1.92
N GLY A 50 -1.65 -2.96 -1.85
CA GLY A 50 -1.37 -1.67 -1.24
C GLY A 50 -2.16 -0.52 -1.88
N TYR A 51 -2.31 -0.52 -3.20
CA TYR A 51 -3.13 0.46 -3.92
C TYR A 51 -4.61 0.38 -3.50
N MET A 52 -5.18 -0.82 -3.40
CA MET A 52 -6.56 -1.01 -2.95
C MET A 52 -6.78 -0.57 -1.50
N GLN A 53 -5.81 -0.82 -0.61
CA GLN A 53 -5.86 -0.32 0.78
C GLN A 53 -5.77 1.22 0.83
N GLY A 54 -4.91 1.82 0.02
CA GLY A 54 -4.81 3.27 -0.11
C GLY A 54 -6.13 3.91 -0.56
N MET A 55 -6.82 3.29 -1.54
CA MET A 55 -8.16 3.73 -1.96
C MET A 55 -9.19 3.60 -0.84
N LYS A 56 -9.14 2.51 -0.06
CA LYS A 56 -10.03 2.31 1.09
C LYS A 56 -9.80 3.36 2.17
N ALA A 57 -8.54 3.67 2.47
CA ALA A 57 -8.14 4.72 3.41
C ALA A 57 -8.65 6.08 2.95
N ALA A 58 -8.39 6.46 1.69
CA ALA A 58 -8.85 7.72 1.12
C ALA A 58 -10.39 7.85 1.20
N LYS A 59 -11.12 6.79 0.85
CA LYS A 59 -12.58 6.77 0.94
C LYS A 59 -13.09 6.90 2.37
N ALA A 60 -12.39 6.32 3.34
CA ALA A 60 -12.74 6.46 4.75
C ALA A 60 -12.54 7.90 5.24
N GLU A 61 -11.47 8.56 4.84
CA GLU A 61 -11.22 9.97 5.18
C GLU A 61 -12.24 10.91 4.54
N MET A 62 -12.64 10.68 3.28
CA MET A 62 -13.73 11.44 2.64
C MET A 62 -15.04 11.32 3.42
N LYS A 63 -15.37 10.11 3.91
CA LYS A 63 -16.60 9.87 4.71
C LYS A 63 -16.59 10.58 6.06
N LYS A 64 -15.41 10.89 6.61
CA LYS A 64 -15.25 11.68 7.84
C LYS A 64 -15.35 13.19 7.60
N GLY A 65 -15.61 13.63 6.36
CA GLY A 65 -15.62 15.04 5.99
C GLY A 65 -14.23 15.63 5.70
N GLY A 66 -13.19 14.79 5.58
CA GLY A 66 -11.85 15.22 5.22
C GLY A 66 -11.74 15.53 3.73
N VAL A 67 -11.24 16.73 3.40
CA VAL A 67 -10.80 17.06 2.04
C VAL A 67 -9.49 16.31 1.80
N ILE A 68 -9.45 15.42 0.81
CA ILE A 68 -8.19 14.80 0.38
C ILE A 68 -7.37 15.87 -0.34
N ASN A 69 -6.45 16.54 0.37
CA ASN A 69 -5.43 17.34 -0.28
C ASN A 69 -4.36 16.39 -0.81
N GLY A 70 -4.50 16.02 -2.08
CA GLY A 70 -3.54 15.21 -2.83
C GLY A 70 -2.31 16.00 -3.27
#